data_AF-A0AAZ3S5M5-F1
#
_entry.id   AF-A0AAZ3S5M5-F1
#
_cell.length_a   1.000
_cell.length_b   1.000
_cell.length_c   1.000
_cell.angle_alpha   90.00
_cell.angle_beta   90.00
_cell.angle_gamma   90.00
#
_symmetry.space_group_name_H-M   'P 1'
#
loop_
_entity.id
_entity.type
_entity.pdbx_description
1 polymer ?
#
loop_
_entity_poly.entity_id
_entity_poly.type
_entity_poly.pdbx_seq_one_letter_code
_entity_poly.pdbx_strand_id
1 'polypeptide(L)'
;MPAQPSLREPQEEMEVEGESELPEANGEMEEERERERREGEEETMEESTEERESDSDDSEEEEEEEEESSEMDDEDCERRRGECLDEMSDLEKQFLELKDKLFRERLNQVKVKLDEVLTGKAGEYREPLATLQHNMTLRTQVAGVYRELCLQVIQHRYECELQGARQHLESERTLLFDAMKTELLDKIRRLEEDSQSVDLTSEWWSDEVKGKKCKRRSLSRPERKKKAALVSGPFIVYMLRDIDILEDWAAIQKAKAALTPLKKKSDKR
;
A
#
# COMPACT_ATOMS: atom_id res chain seq x y z
N MET A 1 16.67 -10.93 38.04
CA MET A 1 17.43 -12.12 37.61
C MET A 1 16.76 -13.37 38.20
N PRO A 2 16.70 -14.48 37.46
CA PRO A 2 15.44 -14.80 36.77
C PRO A 2 14.92 -16.24 36.95
N ALA A 3 13.71 -16.52 36.46
CA ALA A 3 13.20 -17.88 36.24
C ALA A 3 12.15 -17.95 35.12
N GLN A 4 12.61 -17.88 33.87
CA GLN A 4 12.18 -18.78 32.77
C GLN A 4 13.30 -19.84 32.63
N PRO A 5 13.14 -21.04 32.00
CA PRO A 5 12.44 -21.33 30.73
C PRO A 5 11.66 -22.68 30.75
N SER A 6 11.16 -23.33 29.68
CA SER A 6 10.58 -22.96 28.35
C SER A 6 9.96 -24.22 27.71
N LEU A 7 9.19 -24.04 26.62
CA LEU A 7 9.05 -24.86 25.36
C LEU A 7 7.55 -24.90 24.96
N ARG A 8 7.10 -24.40 23.79
CA ARG A 8 7.26 -24.91 22.40
C ARG A 8 6.83 -26.39 22.29
N GLU A 9 6.01 -26.84 21.33
CA GLU A 9 5.86 -26.47 19.89
C GLU A 9 4.35 -26.41 19.44
N PRO A 10 3.93 -26.69 18.17
CA PRO A 10 3.79 -25.67 17.11
C PRO A 10 2.42 -25.68 16.36
N GLN A 11 2.32 -24.90 15.27
CA GLN A 11 1.26 -24.88 14.23
C GLN A 11 -0.09 -24.26 14.69
N GLU A 12 -0.86 -23.57 13.86
CA GLU A 12 -0.88 -23.52 12.39
C GLU A 12 -0.54 -22.12 11.81
N GLU A 13 0.12 -22.12 10.66
CA GLU A 13 0.37 -20.91 9.85
C GLU A 13 -0.86 -20.70 8.94
N MET A 14 -1.62 -19.63 9.18
CA MET A 14 -2.64 -19.17 8.23
C MET A 14 -2.04 -18.03 7.42
N GLU A 15 -1.84 -18.27 6.13
CA GLU A 15 -1.31 -17.30 5.16
C GLU A 15 -2.24 -16.09 5.09
N VAL A 16 -1.77 -14.94 5.59
CA VAL A 16 -2.40 -13.64 5.33
C VAL A 16 -1.78 -13.06 4.06
N GLU A 17 -2.04 -13.71 2.92
CA GLU A 17 -1.93 -13.03 1.63
C GLU A 17 -3.16 -12.14 1.46
N GLY A 18 -2.91 -10.84 1.40
CA GLY A 18 -3.93 -9.82 1.54
C GLY A 18 -3.26 -8.48 1.78
N GLU A 19 -2.38 -8.09 0.86
CA GLU A 19 -1.70 -6.81 0.84
C GLU A 19 -2.75 -5.69 0.88
N SER A 20 -2.98 -5.12 2.06
CA SER A 20 -3.73 -3.88 2.18
C SER A 20 -2.82 -2.74 1.78
N GLU A 21 -2.61 -2.57 0.47
CA GLU A 21 -2.11 -1.32 -0.09
C GLU A 21 -3.08 -0.20 0.32
N LEU A 22 -2.71 0.49 1.40
CA LEU A 22 -3.27 1.80 1.70
C LEU A 22 -2.79 2.73 0.58
N PRO A 23 -3.69 3.44 -0.13
CA PRO A 23 -3.24 4.40 -1.12
C PRO A 23 -2.42 5.48 -0.42
N GLU A 24 -1.12 5.53 -0.70
CA GLU A 24 -0.28 6.64 -0.32
C GLU A 24 -0.85 7.90 -0.95
N ALA A 25 -1.27 8.85 -0.10
CA ALA A 25 -1.80 10.12 -0.56
C ALA A 25 -0.64 10.99 -1.03
N ASN A 26 -0.18 10.76 -2.27
CA ASN A 26 0.81 11.59 -2.95
C ASN A 26 0.26 13.01 -3.16
N GLY A 27 0.48 13.84 -2.14
CA GLY A 27 0.46 15.29 -2.25
C GLY A 27 1.81 15.79 -2.76
N GLU A 28 2.25 15.31 -3.92
CA GLU A 28 3.40 15.87 -4.63
C GLU A 28 2.95 17.18 -5.30
N MET A 29 3.10 18.28 -4.55
CA MET A 29 2.96 19.63 -5.10
C MET A 29 4.31 20.03 -5.70
N GLU A 30 4.40 19.94 -7.04
CA GLU A 30 5.50 20.53 -7.79
C GLU A 30 5.48 22.06 -7.64
N GLU A 31 6.28 22.62 -6.73
CA GLU A 31 6.68 24.02 -6.78
C GLU A 31 8.00 24.17 -7.56
N GLU A 32 7.96 23.92 -8.88
CA GLU A 32 9.06 24.31 -9.77
C GLU A 32 8.78 25.65 -10.46
N ARG A 33 9.12 26.73 -9.73
CA ARG A 33 9.67 28.00 -10.27
C ARG A 33 8.87 28.74 -11.36
N GLU A 34 7.69 29.28 -11.01
CA GLU A 34 7.11 30.44 -11.72
C GLU A 34 7.49 31.79 -11.06
N ARG A 35 8.77 32.16 -11.07
CA ARG A 35 9.23 33.55 -10.87
C ARG A 35 10.54 33.82 -11.60
N GLU A 36 10.45 34.31 -12.85
CA GLU A 36 11.41 35.24 -13.48
C GLU A 36 11.03 35.52 -14.95
N ARG A 37 10.02 36.40 -15.18
CA ARG A 37 9.89 37.12 -16.48
C ARG A 37 8.90 38.29 -16.50
N ARG A 38 9.08 39.28 -15.62
CA ARG A 38 8.65 40.67 -15.92
C ARG A 38 9.33 41.67 -15.00
N GLU A 39 9.57 42.87 -15.56
CA GLU A 39 10.14 44.06 -14.90
C GLU A 39 11.61 43.89 -14.49
N GLY A 40 12.53 44.80 -14.85
CA GLY A 40 12.43 45.98 -15.71
C GLY A 40 13.84 46.52 -15.99
N GLU A 41 14.00 47.30 -17.07
CA GLU A 41 15.26 47.96 -17.40
C GLU A 41 15.59 49.03 -16.35
N GLU A 42 16.77 48.96 -15.73
CA GLU A 42 17.50 50.16 -15.27
C GLU A 42 18.99 49.84 -15.16
N GLU A 43 19.83 50.80 -15.57
CA GLU A 43 21.19 50.54 -16.02
C GLU A 43 22.22 50.58 -14.88
N THR A 44 22.99 49.51 -14.71
CA THR A 44 24.25 49.54 -13.95
C THR A 44 25.42 49.67 -14.92
N MET A 45 25.76 50.93 -15.22
CA MET A 45 26.95 51.33 -15.95
C MET A 45 28.20 50.97 -15.12
N GLU A 46 28.83 49.83 -15.42
CA GLU A 46 30.13 49.49 -14.83
C GLU A 46 31.22 50.38 -15.44
N GLU A 47 31.88 51.15 -14.57
CA GLU A 47 32.88 52.16 -14.94
C GLU A 47 34.20 51.50 -15.37
N SER A 48 34.73 51.97 -16.50
CA SER A 48 35.91 51.41 -17.16
C SER A 48 37.17 51.43 -16.28
N THR A 49 37.90 50.31 -16.26
CA THR A 49 39.28 50.26 -15.76
C THR A 49 40.17 51.27 -16.48
N GLU A 50 40.92 52.04 -15.69
CA GLU A 50 41.84 53.08 -16.17
C GLU A 50 43.06 52.47 -16.87
N GLU A 51 43.16 52.61 -18.19
CA GLU A 51 44.44 52.58 -18.91
C GLU A 51 44.61 53.90 -19.66
N ARG A 52 45.59 54.70 -19.23
CA ARG A 52 45.91 56.00 -19.84
C ARG A 52 47.41 56.26 -19.79
N GLU A 53 48.15 55.40 -20.50
CA GLU A 53 49.50 55.70 -20.95
C GLU A 53 49.47 57.00 -21.78
N SER A 54 50.25 57.99 -21.37
CA SER A 54 50.29 59.33 -21.99
C SER A 54 51.73 59.75 -22.23
N ASP A 55 52.41 59.03 -23.13
CA ASP A 55 53.61 59.54 -23.79
C ASP A 55 53.20 60.71 -24.70
N SER A 56 53.71 61.90 -24.40
CA SER A 56 53.69 63.04 -25.32
C SER A 56 55.12 63.55 -25.44
N ASP A 57 55.67 63.40 -26.64
CA ASP A 57 57.04 63.73 -26.98
C ASP A 57 57.28 65.26 -27.00
N ASP A 58 58.55 65.61 -26.86
CA ASP A 58 59.10 66.95 -26.84
C ASP A 58 59.28 67.48 -28.27
N SER A 59 58.73 68.65 -28.60
CA SER A 59 59.13 69.45 -29.76
C SER A 59 58.65 70.90 -29.64
N GLU A 60 59.61 71.81 -29.72
CA GLU A 60 59.41 73.26 -29.61
C GLU A 60 58.79 73.84 -30.90
N GLU A 61 57.76 74.68 -30.76
CA GLU A 61 57.39 75.66 -31.78
C GLU A 61 57.45 77.06 -31.14
N GLU A 62 58.48 77.82 -31.49
CA GLU A 62 58.54 79.27 -31.26
C GLU A 62 57.54 79.95 -32.20
N GLU A 63 56.37 80.36 -31.71
CA GLU A 63 55.56 81.39 -32.38
C GLU A 63 55.27 82.57 -31.45
N GLU A 64 55.97 83.66 -31.80
CA GLU A 64 55.76 85.10 -31.57
C GLU A 64 54.70 85.55 -30.55
N GLU A 65 55.14 86.38 -29.60
CA GLU A 65 54.30 87.22 -28.76
C GLU A 65 53.52 88.25 -29.60
N GLU A 66 52.35 87.88 -30.13
CA GLU A 66 51.32 88.87 -30.48
C GLU A 66 50.55 89.27 -29.21
N GLU A 67 50.81 90.50 -28.76
CA GLU A 67 50.08 91.15 -27.66
C GLU A 67 48.59 91.37 -28.02
N GLU A 68 47.76 90.34 -27.89
CA GLU A 68 46.37 90.52 -27.45
C GLU A 68 46.26 90.14 -25.96
N SER A 69 46.98 90.92 -25.15
CA SER A 69 46.77 91.01 -23.70
C SER A 69 45.38 91.59 -23.43
N SER A 70 44.36 90.77 -23.66
CA SER A 70 43.08 90.92 -22.99
C SER A 70 43.36 90.78 -21.50
N GLU A 71 43.51 91.93 -20.86
CA GLU A 71 43.44 92.12 -19.41
C GLU A 71 42.06 91.62 -19.00
N MET A 72 41.93 90.30 -18.80
CA MET A 72 40.75 89.70 -18.22
C MET A 72 40.60 90.35 -16.87
N ASP A 73 39.50 91.10 -16.72
CA ASP A 73 39.08 91.72 -15.48
C ASP A 73 39.27 90.71 -14.34
N ASP A 74 40.27 90.92 -13.48
CA ASP A 74 40.53 90.04 -12.33
C ASP A 74 39.26 89.96 -11.46
N GLU A 75 38.44 91.03 -11.46
CA GLU A 75 37.13 91.05 -10.81
C GLU A 75 36.12 90.10 -11.49
N ASP A 76 36.22 89.79 -12.79
CA ASP A 76 35.42 88.76 -13.48
C ASP A 76 35.89 87.34 -13.15
N CYS A 77 37.21 87.14 -13.08
CA CYS A 77 37.80 85.88 -12.62
C CYS A 77 37.38 85.56 -11.17
N GLU A 78 37.45 86.54 -10.27
CA GLU A 78 36.99 86.38 -8.88
C GLU A 78 35.47 86.19 -8.78
N ARG A 79 34.67 86.91 -9.58
CA ARG A 79 33.21 86.80 -9.67
C ARG A 79 32.76 85.40 -10.09
N ARG A 80 33.31 84.87 -11.18
CA ARG A 80 33.00 83.51 -11.69
C ARG A 80 33.45 82.42 -10.73
N ARG A 81 34.56 82.64 -10.00
CA ARG A 81 34.99 81.76 -8.92
C ARG A 81 34.03 81.80 -7.72
N GLY A 82 33.49 82.96 -7.37
CA GLY A 82 32.46 83.13 -6.35
C GLY A 82 31.17 82.39 -6.71
N GLU A 83 30.66 82.62 -7.93
CA GLU A 83 29.48 81.94 -8.47
C GLU A 83 29.61 80.41 -8.41
N CYS A 84 30.77 79.87 -8.83
CA CYS A 84 31.05 78.43 -8.76
C CYS A 84 31.05 77.88 -7.32
N LEU A 85 31.57 78.64 -6.35
CA LEU A 85 31.55 78.26 -4.93
C LEU A 85 30.15 78.31 -4.33
N ASP A 86 29.32 79.28 -4.73
CA ASP A 86 27.93 79.39 -4.30
C ASP A 86 27.07 78.25 -4.90
N GLU A 87 27.25 77.91 -6.17
CA GLU A 87 26.61 76.75 -6.82
C GLU A 87 26.99 75.43 -6.12
N MET A 88 28.28 75.22 -5.83
CA MET A 88 28.76 74.06 -5.07
C MET A 88 28.18 74.01 -3.64
N SER A 89 28.07 75.16 -2.98
CA SER A 89 27.47 75.31 -1.65
C SER A 89 25.97 74.94 -1.66
N ASP A 90 25.23 75.36 -2.71
CA ASP A 90 23.82 75.01 -2.87
C ASP A 90 23.61 73.54 -3.25
N LEU A 91 24.48 72.95 -4.08
CA LEU A 91 24.49 71.50 -4.35
C LEU A 91 24.76 70.70 -3.07
N GLU A 92 25.71 71.10 -2.23
CA GLU A 92 26.00 70.41 -0.98
C GLU A 92 24.82 70.49 0.01
N LYS A 93 24.14 71.65 0.12
CA LYS A 93 22.90 71.79 0.90
C LYS A 93 21.80 70.85 0.38
N GLN A 94 21.57 70.81 -0.93
CA GLN A 94 20.58 69.92 -1.55
C GLN A 94 20.90 68.44 -1.29
N PHE A 95 22.18 68.06 -1.40
CA PHE A 95 22.64 66.70 -1.12
C PHE A 95 22.41 66.30 0.35
N LEU A 96 22.74 67.17 1.30
CA LEU A 96 22.49 66.94 2.74
C LEU A 96 20.98 66.83 3.02
N GLU A 97 20.15 67.68 2.41
CA GLU A 97 18.70 67.57 2.53
C GLU A 97 18.14 66.25 1.98
N LEU A 98 18.60 65.82 0.80
CA LEU A 98 18.19 64.57 0.16
C LEU A 98 18.61 63.36 0.99
N LYS A 99 19.86 63.35 1.49
CA LYS A 99 20.40 62.35 2.39
C LYS A 99 19.56 62.22 3.66
N ASP A 100 19.22 63.33 4.31
CA ASP A 100 18.38 63.33 5.50
C ASP A 100 16.94 62.88 5.22
N LYS A 101 16.37 63.26 4.07
CA LYS A 101 15.04 62.79 3.62
C LYS A 101 15.05 61.27 3.46
N LEU A 102 16.05 60.72 2.77
CA LEU A 102 16.24 59.27 2.56
C LEU A 102 16.38 58.50 3.88
N PHE A 103 17.23 58.97 4.80
CA PHE A 103 17.40 58.32 6.10
C PHE A 103 16.13 58.39 6.97
N ARG A 104 15.42 59.53 6.95
CA ARG A 104 14.13 59.67 7.67
C ARG A 104 13.07 58.73 7.09
N GLU A 105 12.98 58.62 5.77
CA GLU A 105 12.04 57.69 5.13
C GLU A 105 12.38 56.24 5.48
N ARG A 106 13.66 55.83 5.32
CA ARG A 106 14.10 54.47 5.64
C ARG A 106 13.86 54.10 7.09
N LEU A 107 14.10 55.02 8.02
CA LEU A 107 13.81 54.84 9.44
C LEU A 107 12.31 54.67 9.69
N ASN A 108 11.45 55.42 8.98
CA ASN A 108 10.00 55.31 9.10
C ASN A 108 9.47 53.99 8.51
N GLN A 109 10.00 53.52 7.37
CA GLN A 109 9.67 52.20 6.82
C GLN A 109 9.93 51.09 7.84
N VAL A 110 11.09 51.13 8.52
CA VAL A 110 11.45 50.14 9.57
C VAL A 110 10.55 50.27 10.80
N LYS A 111 10.22 51.49 11.25
CA LYS A 111 9.29 51.71 12.37
C LYS A 111 7.90 51.14 12.09
N VAL A 112 7.34 51.39 10.89
CA VAL A 112 6.02 50.87 10.51
C VAL A 112 6.02 49.33 10.53
N LYS A 113 7.03 48.68 9.93
CA LYS A 113 7.15 47.21 10.00
C LYS A 113 7.32 46.69 11.44
N LEU A 114 8.06 47.39 12.29
CA LEU A 114 8.21 47.04 13.70
C LEU A 114 6.87 47.14 14.45
N ASP A 115 6.11 48.22 14.23
CA ASP A 115 4.79 48.43 14.83
C ASP A 115 3.76 47.39 14.33
N GLU A 116 3.82 47.00 13.06
CA GLU A 116 3.00 45.91 12.50
C GLU A 116 3.30 44.56 13.17
N VAL A 117 4.57 44.25 13.45
CA VAL A 117 4.97 43.04 14.17
C VAL A 117 4.53 43.11 15.64
N LEU A 118 4.80 44.22 16.33
CA LEU A 118 4.42 44.43 17.74
C LEU A 118 2.90 44.40 17.96
N THR A 119 2.11 44.88 16.98
CA THR A 119 0.64 44.84 17.03
C THR A 119 0.04 43.55 16.47
N GLY A 120 0.85 42.57 16.03
CA GLY A 120 0.38 41.30 15.48
C GLY A 120 -0.38 41.41 14.15
N LYS A 121 -0.11 42.49 13.39
CA LYS A 121 -0.75 42.81 12.11
C LYS A 121 0.13 42.46 10.89
N ALA A 122 1.42 42.23 11.09
CA ALA A 122 2.36 41.86 10.03
C ALA A 122 1.87 40.66 9.20
N GLY A 123 1.46 40.92 7.95
CA GLY A 123 0.90 39.93 7.03
C GLY A 123 1.85 38.76 6.77
N GLU A 124 3.15 39.07 6.65
CA GLU A 124 4.27 38.15 6.43
C GLU A 124 4.26 36.92 7.38
N TYR A 125 3.76 37.09 8.62
CA TYR A 125 3.62 36.00 9.60
C TYR A 125 2.17 35.51 9.76
N ARG A 126 1.20 36.42 9.59
CA ARG A 126 -0.22 36.13 9.82
C ARG A 126 -0.82 35.23 8.74
N GLU A 127 -0.42 35.41 7.48
CA GLU A 127 -0.93 34.60 6.35
C GLU A 127 -0.46 33.14 6.43
N PRO A 128 0.85 32.83 6.62
CA PRO A 128 1.29 31.45 6.87
C PRO A 128 0.62 30.83 8.10
N LEU A 129 0.41 31.60 9.18
CA LEU A 129 -0.27 31.11 10.38
C LEU A 129 -1.74 30.74 10.11
N ALA A 130 -2.48 31.58 9.37
CA ALA A 130 -3.86 31.29 9.00
C ALA A 130 -3.96 30.04 8.11
N THR A 131 -3.06 29.89 7.14
CA THR A 131 -2.95 28.70 6.29
C THR A 131 -2.62 27.45 7.11
N LEU A 132 -1.70 27.53 8.07
CA LEU A 132 -1.37 26.41 8.96
C LEU A 132 -2.55 26.02 9.86
N GLN A 133 -3.26 26.99 10.43
CA GLN A 133 -4.48 26.76 11.22
C GLN A 133 -5.57 26.10 10.38
N HIS A 134 -5.79 26.55 9.14
CA HIS A 134 -6.74 25.94 8.22
C HIS A 134 -6.37 24.47 7.93
N ASN A 135 -5.10 24.21 7.58
CA ASN A 135 -4.59 22.85 7.37
C ASN A 135 -4.76 21.95 8.60
N MET A 136 -4.53 22.47 9.81
CA MET A 136 -4.78 21.73 11.05
C MET A 136 -6.27 21.35 11.19
N THR A 137 -7.19 22.28 10.91
CA THR A 137 -8.64 21.98 10.97
C THR A 137 -9.05 20.96 9.92
N LEU A 138 -8.52 21.05 8.69
CA LEU A 138 -8.81 20.11 7.61
C LEU A 138 -8.31 18.70 7.95
N ARG A 139 -7.06 18.56 8.40
CA ARG A 139 -6.50 17.26 8.85
C ARG A 139 -7.32 16.65 9.99
N THR A 140 -7.79 17.48 10.93
CA THR A 140 -8.64 17.02 12.04
C THR A 140 -10.00 16.51 11.55
N GLN A 141 -10.62 17.19 10.60
CA GLN A 141 -11.89 16.77 10.00
C GLN A 141 -11.73 15.46 9.20
N VAL A 142 -10.69 15.36 8.36
CA VAL A 142 -10.38 14.15 7.58
C VAL A 142 -10.13 12.95 8.51
N ALA A 143 -9.37 13.12 9.59
CA ALA A 143 -9.16 12.07 10.59
C ALA A 143 -10.47 11.65 11.31
N GLY A 144 -11.40 12.58 11.51
CA GLY A 144 -12.74 12.30 12.02
C GLY A 144 -13.55 11.41 11.07
N VAL A 145 -13.65 11.80 9.80
CA VAL A 145 -14.36 11.01 8.76
C VAL A 145 -13.72 9.64 8.57
N TYR A 146 -12.39 9.55 8.55
CA TYR A 146 -11.67 8.28 8.45
C TYR A 146 -12.01 7.34 9.62
N ARG A 147 -12.02 7.86 10.86
CA ARG A 147 -12.44 7.08 12.04
C ARG A 147 -13.88 6.58 11.92
N GLU A 148 -14.81 7.40 11.42
CA GLU A 148 -16.20 7.00 11.22
C GLU A 148 -16.32 5.87 10.19
N LEU A 149 -15.59 5.96 9.08
CA LEU A 149 -15.54 4.89 8.06
C LEU A 149 -14.93 3.60 8.62
N CYS A 150 -13.85 3.67 9.41
CA CYS A 150 -13.28 2.48 10.07
C CYS A 150 -14.29 1.81 11.01
N LEU A 151 -15.08 2.59 11.77
CA LEU A 151 -16.12 2.05 12.64
C LEU A 151 -17.26 1.40 11.84
N GLN A 152 -17.68 1.98 10.72
CA GLN A 152 -18.67 1.38 9.81
C GLN A 152 -18.16 0.05 9.23
N VAL A 153 -16.90 -0.03 8.78
CA VAL A 153 -16.29 -1.27 8.27
C VAL A 153 -16.28 -2.36 9.35
N ILE A 154 -15.93 -2.03 10.59
CA ILE A 154 -15.97 -2.98 11.72
C ILE A 154 -17.40 -3.45 11.98
N GLN A 155 -18.37 -2.53 11.99
CA GLN A 155 -19.78 -2.86 12.18
C GLN A 155 -20.31 -3.79 11.09
N HIS A 156 -20.04 -3.49 9.81
CA HIS A 156 -20.48 -4.34 8.69
C HIS A 156 -19.84 -5.72 8.71
N ARG A 157 -18.56 -5.83 9.08
CA ARG A 157 -17.91 -7.15 9.29
C ARG A 157 -18.64 -7.95 10.37
N TYR A 158 -18.92 -7.34 11.51
CA TYR A 158 -19.66 -7.97 12.61
C TYR A 158 -21.09 -8.39 12.21
N GLU A 159 -21.80 -7.55 11.47
CA GLU A 159 -23.14 -7.85 10.94
C GLU A 159 -23.12 -9.03 9.95
N CYS A 160 -22.14 -9.07 9.04
CA CYS A 160 -21.92 -10.18 8.11
C CYS A 160 -21.54 -11.48 8.83
N GLU A 161 -20.66 -11.44 9.83
CA GLU A 161 -20.29 -12.61 10.64
C GLU A 161 -21.50 -13.16 11.41
N LEU A 162 -22.31 -12.29 12.03
CA LEU A 162 -23.57 -12.67 12.67
C LEU A 162 -24.56 -13.31 11.69
N GLN A 163 -24.70 -12.77 10.49
CA GLN A 163 -25.59 -13.32 9.47
C GLN A 163 -25.09 -14.68 8.99
N GLY A 164 -23.80 -14.82 8.69
CA GLY A 164 -23.19 -16.08 8.26
C GLY A 164 -23.34 -17.18 9.32
N ALA A 165 -23.09 -16.87 10.59
CA ALA A 165 -23.25 -17.82 11.70
C ALA A 165 -24.71 -18.30 11.86
N ARG A 166 -25.70 -17.40 11.69
CA ARG A 166 -27.13 -17.76 11.72
C ARG A 166 -27.51 -18.65 10.55
N GLN A 167 -27.12 -18.27 9.32
CA GLN A 167 -27.42 -19.05 8.12
C GLN A 167 -26.77 -20.43 8.17
N HIS A 168 -25.52 -20.53 8.64
CA HIS A 168 -24.83 -21.80 8.82
C HIS A 168 -25.55 -22.71 9.84
N LEU A 169 -25.95 -22.17 11.01
CA LEU A 169 -26.73 -22.92 11.99
C LEU A 169 -28.07 -23.42 11.42
N GLU A 170 -28.76 -22.59 10.64
CA GLU A 170 -30.01 -22.96 9.98
C GLU A 170 -29.80 -24.07 8.94
N SER A 171 -28.73 -23.99 8.13
CA SER A 171 -28.40 -25.01 7.13
C SER A 171 -27.99 -26.34 7.76
N GLU A 172 -27.15 -26.33 8.79
CA GLU A 172 -26.75 -27.53 9.54
C GLU A 172 -27.97 -28.20 10.18
N ARG A 173 -28.88 -27.41 10.76
CA ARG A 173 -30.13 -27.92 11.32
C ARG A 173 -30.97 -28.62 10.24
N THR A 174 -31.13 -28.02 9.05
CA THR A 174 -31.89 -28.66 7.96
C THR A 174 -31.21 -29.92 7.44
N LEU A 175 -29.89 -29.89 7.26
CA LEU A 175 -29.10 -31.02 6.77
C LEU A 175 -29.18 -32.21 7.74
N LEU A 176 -29.11 -31.94 9.05
CA LEU A 176 -29.28 -32.95 10.09
C LEU A 176 -30.69 -33.57 10.07
N PHE A 177 -31.75 -32.76 9.92
CA PHE A 177 -33.11 -33.28 9.81
C PHE A 177 -33.30 -34.17 8.58
N ASP A 178 -32.75 -33.78 7.42
CA ASP A 178 -32.82 -34.59 6.21
C ASP A 178 -31.98 -35.86 6.32
N ALA A 179 -30.79 -35.82 6.94
CA ALA A 179 -29.97 -37.00 7.23
C ALA A 179 -30.68 -37.99 8.18
N MET A 180 -31.29 -37.49 9.27
CA MET A 180 -32.09 -38.34 10.17
C MET A 180 -33.29 -38.95 9.45
N LYS A 181 -33.94 -38.19 8.56
CA LYS A 181 -35.08 -38.67 7.76
C LYS A 181 -34.67 -39.72 6.74
N THR A 182 -33.56 -39.55 6.01
CA THR A 182 -33.06 -40.57 5.08
C THR A 182 -32.63 -41.82 5.82
N GLU A 183 -31.92 -41.71 6.94
CA GLU A 183 -31.60 -42.85 7.82
C GLU A 183 -32.83 -43.65 8.26
N LEU A 184 -33.90 -42.96 8.67
CA LEU A 184 -35.15 -43.60 9.09
C LEU A 184 -35.86 -44.29 7.93
N LEU A 185 -35.94 -43.65 6.76
CA LEU A 185 -36.50 -44.26 5.55
C LEU A 185 -35.71 -45.49 5.09
N ASP A 186 -34.39 -45.44 5.15
CA ASP A 186 -33.52 -46.58 4.84
C ASP A 186 -33.63 -47.70 5.89
N LYS A 187 -33.87 -47.38 7.18
CA LYS A 187 -34.16 -48.38 8.22
C LYS A 187 -35.51 -49.06 7.96
N ILE A 188 -36.55 -48.29 7.60
CA ILE A 188 -37.86 -48.83 7.20
C ILE A 188 -37.71 -49.74 5.97
N ARG A 189 -37.06 -49.26 4.92
CA ARG A 189 -36.85 -50.03 3.68
C ARG A 189 -36.10 -51.35 3.93
N ARG A 190 -35.04 -51.35 4.74
CA ARG A 190 -34.33 -52.59 5.10
C ARG A 190 -35.23 -53.56 5.88
N LEU A 191 -36.08 -53.07 6.78
CA LEU A 191 -37.04 -53.91 7.51
C LEU A 191 -38.14 -54.48 6.59
N GLU A 192 -38.58 -53.73 5.59
CA GLU A 192 -39.50 -54.20 4.55
C GLU A 192 -38.86 -55.25 3.65
N GLU A 193 -37.62 -55.02 3.21
CA GLU A 193 -36.79 -55.97 2.44
C GLU A 193 -36.56 -57.27 3.26
N ASP A 194 -36.20 -57.15 4.55
CA ASP A 194 -36.02 -58.29 5.46
C ASP A 194 -37.33 -59.07 5.65
N SER A 195 -38.47 -58.39 5.89
CA SER A 195 -39.78 -59.03 6.02
C SER A 195 -40.16 -59.80 4.77
N GLN A 196 -40.05 -59.17 3.59
CA GLN A 196 -40.32 -59.81 2.30
C GLN A 196 -39.37 -61.01 2.07
N SER A 197 -38.11 -60.91 2.48
CA SER A 197 -37.14 -62.01 2.38
C SER A 197 -37.51 -63.19 3.26
N VAL A 198 -38.04 -62.95 4.46
CA VAL A 198 -38.53 -63.99 5.39
C VAL A 198 -39.78 -64.65 4.83
N ASP A 199 -40.72 -63.89 4.28
CA ASP A 199 -41.94 -64.45 3.65
C ASP A 199 -41.60 -65.34 2.45
N LEU A 200 -40.73 -64.86 1.53
CA LEU A 200 -40.24 -65.66 0.39
C LEU A 200 -39.51 -66.92 0.87
N THR A 201 -38.62 -66.77 1.85
CA THR A 201 -37.85 -67.90 2.41
C THR A 201 -38.79 -68.92 3.08
N SER A 202 -39.84 -68.45 3.76
CA SER A 202 -40.87 -69.27 4.38
C SER A 202 -41.67 -70.08 3.35
N GLU A 203 -42.04 -69.48 2.20
CA GLU A 203 -42.65 -70.22 1.09
C GLU A 203 -41.72 -71.32 0.54
N TRP A 204 -40.44 -71.00 0.31
CA TRP A 204 -39.46 -71.96 -0.23
C TRP A 204 -39.23 -73.15 0.70
N TRP A 205 -39.08 -72.94 2.02
CA TRP A 205 -38.99 -74.05 2.99
C TRP A 205 -40.34 -74.77 3.20
N SER A 206 -41.48 -74.10 2.97
CA SER A 206 -42.82 -74.70 3.06
C SER A 206 -43.17 -75.57 1.85
N ASP A 207 -42.59 -75.31 0.68
CA ASP A 207 -42.80 -76.16 -0.51
C ASP A 207 -42.02 -77.49 -0.40
N GLU A 208 -40.82 -77.46 0.18
CA GLU A 208 -40.02 -78.69 0.40
C GLU A 208 -40.68 -79.68 1.39
N VAL A 209 -41.58 -79.23 2.27
CA VAL A 209 -42.44 -80.12 3.07
C VAL A 209 -43.72 -80.59 2.38
N LYS A 210 -44.15 -79.93 1.28
CA LYS A 210 -45.28 -80.38 0.43
C LYS A 210 -44.85 -81.33 -0.70
N GLY A 211 -43.57 -81.32 -1.11
CA GLY A 211 -42.96 -82.24 -2.09
C GLY A 211 -42.84 -83.72 -1.68
N LYS A 212 -43.76 -84.27 -0.86
CA LYS A 212 -43.65 -85.60 -0.23
C LYS A 212 -44.45 -86.72 -0.89
N LYS A 213 -44.12 -87.06 -2.14
CA LYS A 213 -44.31 -88.42 -2.70
C LYS A 213 -43.18 -88.83 -3.66
N CYS A 214 -41.96 -89.05 -3.15
CA CYS A 214 -41.03 -89.95 -3.81
C CYS A 214 -40.17 -90.77 -2.84
N LYS A 215 -39.67 -91.91 -3.32
CA LYS A 215 -39.25 -93.06 -2.51
C LYS A 215 -37.72 -93.11 -2.35
N ARG A 216 -37.26 -93.23 -1.10
CA ARG A 216 -36.11 -94.07 -0.67
C ARG A 216 -34.79 -93.95 -1.47
N ARG A 217 -33.82 -93.19 -0.92
CA ARG A 217 -32.40 -93.58 -0.66
C ARG A 217 -31.72 -92.37 0.04
N SER A 218 -31.27 -92.51 1.29
CA SER A 218 -30.04 -93.19 1.73
C SER A 218 -28.76 -92.35 1.50
N LEU A 219 -28.32 -91.71 2.59
CA LEU A 219 -26.90 -91.46 2.94
C LEU A 219 -26.06 -90.59 2.00
N SER A 220 -25.92 -89.31 2.36
CA SER A 220 -24.61 -88.64 2.44
C SER A 220 -24.72 -87.34 3.24
N ARG A 221 -24.10 -87.30 4.43
CA ARG A 221 -23.92 -86.07 5.22
C ARG A 221 -22.69 -85.34 4.66
N PRO A 222 -22.79 -84.12 4.10
CA PRO A 222 -21.60 -83.38 3.69
C PRO A 222 -20.72 -83.13 4.92
N GLU A 223 -19.42 -83.39 4.80
CA GLU A 223 -18.49 -83.10 5.88
C GLU A 223 -18.48 -81.60 6.21
N ARG A 224 -18.37 -81.30 7.51
CA ARG A 224 -18.12 -79.95 7.98
C ARG A 224 -16.75 -79.49 7.46
N LYS A 225 -16.73 -78.69 6.39
CA LYS A 225 -15.52 -77.96 6.00
C LYS A 225 -15.04 -77.17 7.23
N LYS A 226 -13.76 -77.35 7.56
CA LYS A 226 -13.13 -76.74 8.74
C LYS A 226 -13.32 -75.23 8.64
N LYS A 227 -13.92 -74.61 9.66
CA LYS A 227 -13.87 -73.14 9.81
C LYS A 227 -12.39 -72.77 9.89
N ALA A 228 -11.98 -71.72 9.18
CA ALA A 228 -10.64 -71.15 9.36
C ALA A 228 -10.45 -70.80 10.84
N ALA A 229 -9.23 -70.95 11.36
CA ALA A 229 -8.94 -70.67 12.75
C ALA A 229 -9.28 -69.20 13.04
N LEU A 230 -10.19 -68.98 13.99
CA LEU A 230 -10.40 -67.65 14.56
C LEU A 230 -9.10 -67.27 15.28
N VAL A 231 -8.37 -66.31 14.74
CA VAL A 231 -7.21 -65.72 15.41
C VAL A 231 -7.74 -64.97 16.63
N SER A 232 -7.68 -65.63 17.79
CA SER A 232 -7.97 -65.01 19.08
C SER A 232 -6.72 -64.27 19.56
N GLY A 233 -6.66 -62.99 19.24
CA GLY A 233 -5.58 -62.07 19.59
C GLY A 233 -5.94 -60.65 19.19
N PRO A 234 -5.25 -59.62 19.71
CA PRO A 234 -5.51 -58.24 19.34
C PRO A 234 -5.26 -58.03 17.84
N PHE A 235 -6.33 -57.74 17.10
CA PHE A 235 -6.28 -57.53 15.66
C PHE A 235 -5.91 -56.06 15.37
N ILE A 236 -4.80 -55.85 14.66
CA ILE A 236 -4.42 -54.51 14.20
C ILE A 236 -5.19 -54.23 12.90
N VAL A 237 -6.29 -53.48 13.02
CA VAL A 237 -7.02 -52.96 11.84
C VAL A 237 -6.27 -51.73 11.34
N TYR A 238 -5.51 -51.86 10.25
CA TYR A 238 -5.03 -50.70 9.52
C TYR A 238 -6.17 -50.14 8.66
N MET A 239 -6.92 -49.18 9.22
CA MET A 239 -7.87 -48.37 8.47
C MET A 239 -7.10 -47.37 7.62
N LEU A 240 -6.64 -47.81 6.44
CA LEU A 240 -6.12 -46.93 5.41
C LEU A 240 -7.25 -46.07 4.84
N ARG A 241 -6.93 -44.86 4.35
CA ARG A 241 -7.93 -44.01 3.68
C ARG A 241 -8.15 -44.54 2.27
N ASP A 242 -9.31 -44.27 1.69
CA ASP A 242 -9.64 -44.72 0.33
C ASP A 242 -8.61 -44.28 -0.72
N ILE A 243 -7.99 -43.10 -0.51
CA ILE A 243 -6.89 -42.58 -1.34
C ILE A 243 -5.69 -43.54 -1.33
N ASP A 244 -5.24 -43.95 -0.14
CA ASP A 244 -4.08 -44.82 0.04
C ASP A 244 -4.37 -46.22 -0.56
N ILE A 245 -5.60 -46.72 -0.39
CA ILE A 245 -6.07 -48.00 -0.96
C ILE A 245 -6.08 -47.96 -2.50
N LEU A 246 -6.53 -46.85 -3.09
CA LEU A 246 -6.58 -46.65 -4.54
C LEU A 246 -5.19 -46.49 -5.15
N GLU A 247 -4.26 -45.83 -4.45
CA GLU A 247 -2.86 -45.71 -4.86
C GLU A 247 -2.15 -47.07 -4.87
N ASP A 248 -2.26 -47.85 -3.78
CA ASP A 248 -1.72 -49.22 -3.71
C ASP A 248 -2.34 -50.13 -4.79
N TRP A 249 -3.64 -50.02 -5.03
CA TRP A 249 -4.31 -50.75 -6.10
C TRP A 249 -3.75 -50.39 -7.48
N ALA A 250 -3.53 -49.11 -7.76
CA ALA A 250 -2.91 -48.65 -9.00
C ALA A 250 -1.45 -49.13 -9.13
N ALA A 251 -0.68 -49.11 -8.04
CA ALA A 251 0.68 -49.62 -8.00
C ALA A 251 0.74 -51.13 -8.30
N ILE A 252 -0.16 -51.93 -7.72
CA ILE A 252 -0.30 -53.37 -7.97
C ILE A 252 -0.67 -53.64 -9.44
N GLN A 253 -1.59 -52.86 -10.02
CA GLN A 253 -1.95 -53.01 -11.44
C GLN A 253 -0.79 -52.64 -12.38
N LYS A 254 -0.06 -51.58 -12.07
CA LYS A 254 1.15 -51.14 -12.80
C LYS A 254 2.27 -52.19 -12.73
N ALA A 255 2.51 -52.78 -11.55
CA ALA A 255 3.46 -53.87 -11.38
C ALA A 255 3.03 -55.15 -12.12
N LYS A 256 1.74 -55.52 -12.08
CA LYS A 256 1.20 -56.63 -12.88
C LYS A 256 1.39 -56.42 -14.38
N ALA A 257 1.10 -55.22 -14.88
CA ALA A 257 1.31 -54.87 -16.29
C ALA A 257 2.80 -54.96 -16.69
N ALA A 258 3.72 -54.56 -15.81
CA ALA A 258 5.16 -54.69 -16.02
C ALA A 258 5.67 -56.14 -15.97
N LEU A 259 5.02 -57.03 -15.18
CA LEU A 259 5.35 -58.46 -15.15
C LEU A 259 4.79 -59.25 -16.35
N THR A 260 3.87 -58.70 -17.14
CA THR A 260 3.41 -59.36 -18.37
C THR A 260 4.55 -59.40 -19.40
N PRO A 261 5.09 -60.56 -19.79
CA PRO A 261 6.27 -60.61 -20.65
C PRO A 261 5.93 -60.18 -22.08
N LEU A 262 6.52 -59.06 -22.50
CA LEU A 262 6.45 -58.58 -23.87
C LEU A 262 7.09 -59.60 -24.82
N LYS A 263 6.26 -60.38 -25.54
CA LYS A 263 6.74 -61.38 -26.52
C LYS A 263 7.53 -60.71 -27.65
N LYS A 264 8.86 -60.62 -27.50
CA LYS A 264 9.76 -60.26 -28.59
C LYS A 264 9.93 -61.43 -29.57
N LYS A 265 9.24 -61.27 -30.69
CA LYS A 265 9.47 -61.78 -32.05
C LYS A 265 10.66 -62.75 -32.25
N SER A 266 10.39 -63.90 -32.89
CA SER A 266 11.42 -64.63 -33.64
C SER A 266 11.48 -64.12 -35.08
N ASP A 267 12.51 -63.35 -35.38
CA ASP A 267 12.89 -62.99 -36.75
C ASP A 267 13.65 -64.15 -37.40
N LYS A 268 13.33 -64.49 -38.66
CA LYS A 268 14.03 -65.55 -39.42
C LYS A 268 13.96 -65.32 -40.94
N ARG A 269 15.05 -64.69 -41.42
CA ARG A 269 15.75 -64.91 -42.69
C ARG A 269 15.15 -64.33 -43.97
#